data_AF-A0A242MM68-F1
#
_entry.id   AF-A0A242MM68-F1
#
_cell.length_a   1.000
_cell.length_b   1.000
_cell.length_c   1.000
_cell.angle_alpha   90.00
_cell.angle_beta   90.00
_cell.angle_gamma   90.00
#
_symmetry.space_group_name_H-M   'P 1'
#
loop_
_entity.id
_entity.type
_entity.pdbx_description
1 polymer ?
#
loop_
_entity_poly.entity_id
_entity_poly.type
_entity_poly.pdbx_seq_one_letter_code
_entity_poly.pdbx_strand_id
1 'polypeptide(L)' 'MDAIADQHLRAELVLARDKMAMPPEAIARSIAFAIEQPAGVDVGEMVVRPTAQG' A
#
# COMPACT_ATOMS: atom_id res chain seq x y z
N MET A 1 27.04 22.34 0.24
CA MET A 1 26.65 21.71 -1.05
C MET A 1 26.02 20.33 -0.78
N ASP A 2 26.48 19.64 0.26
CA ASP A 2 25.98 18.32 0.69
C ASP A 2 24.50 18.30 1.13
N ALA A 3 24.04 19.32 1.86
CA ALA A 3 22.64 19.37 2.34
C ALA A 3 21.59 19.40 1.21
N ILE A 4 21.91 19.99 0.05
CA ILE A 4 21.01 20.03 -1.12
C ILE A 4 20.99 18.66 -1.82
N ALA A 5 22.14 17.97 -1.86
CA ALA A 5 22.24 16.61 -2.42
C ALA A 5 21.47 15.59 -1.56
N ASP A 6 21.55 15.69 -0.23
CA ASP A 6 20.77 14.87 0.71
C ASP A 6 19.25 15.07 0.55
N GLN A 7 18.80 16.31 0.34
CA GLN A 7 17.38 16.61 0.13
C GLN A 7 16.87 16.00 -1.19
N HIS A 8 17.66 16.08 -2.26
CA HIS A 8 17.29 15.50 -3.56
C HIS A 8 17.21 13.97 -3.48
N LEU A 9 18.22 13.33 -2.87
CA LEU A 9 18.26 11.88 -2.68
C LEU A 9 17.07 11.39 -1.83
N ARG A 10 16.73 12.10 -0.76
CA ARG A 10 15.54 11.77 0.07
C ARG A 10 14.24 11.89 -0.72
N ALA A 11 14.09 12.91 -1.57
CA ALA A 11 12.90 13.08 -2.39
C ALA A 11 12.75 11.93 -3.41
N GLU A 12 13.84 11.51 -4.04
CA GLU A 12 13.82 10.36 -4.96
C GLU A 12 13.46 9.05 -4.26
N LEU A 13 13.96 8.82 -3.04
CA LEU A 13 13.61 7.65 -2.23
C LEU A 13 12.12 7.65 -1.84
N VAL A 14 11.55 8.80 -1.49
CA VAL A 14 10.11 8.94 -1.18
C VAL A 14 9.26 8.65 -2.41
N LEU A 15 9.64 9.18 -3.57
CA LEU A 15 8.94 8.93 -4.83
C LEU A 15 9.05 7.47 -5.28
N ALA A 16 10.21 6.85 -5.10
CA ALA A 16 10.42 5.43 -5.39
C ALA A 16 9.56 4.55 -4.46
N ARG A 17 9.49 4.88 -3.17
CA ARG A 17 8.58 4.24 -2.21
C ARG A 17 7.13 4.37 -2.66
N ASP A 18 6.68 5.56 -3.03
CA ASP A 18 5.29 5.78 -3.44
C ASP A 18 4.91 5.03 -4.72
N LYS A 19 5.85 4.91 -5.66
CA LYS A 19 5.63 4.11 -6.87
C LYS A 19 5.53 2.61 -6.60
N MET A 20 6.15 2.11 -5.54
CA MET A 20 6.07 0.70 -5.12
C MET A 20 4.98 0.46 -4.08
N ALA A 21 4.42 1.52 -3.49
CA ALA A 21 3.40 1.42 -2.46
C ALA A 21 2.09 0.91 -3.05
N MET A 22 1.38 0.10 -2.25
CA MET A 22 0.03 -0.33 -2.59
C MET A 22 -0.90 0.89 -2.66
N PRO A 23 -1.70 1.04 -3.73
CA PRO A 23 -2.65 2.15 -3.82
C PRO A 23 -3.68 2.07 -2.68
N PRO A 24 -4.03 3.20 -2.03
CA PRO A 24 -5.02 3.22 -0.95
C PRO A 24 -6.36 2.58 -1.34
N GLU A 25 -6.75 2.71 -2.61
CA GLU A 25 -7.97 2.13 -3.16
C GLU A 25 -7.97 0.60 -3.10
N ALA A 26 -6.80 -0.04 -3.16
CA ALA A 26 -6.72 -1.50 -3.00
C ALA A 26 -7.10 -1.92 -1.59
N ILE A 27 -6.63 -1.21 -0.56
CA ILE A 27 -7.00 -1.48 0.84
C ILE A 27 -8.48 -1.21 1.07
N ALA A 28 -9.00 -0.10 0.53
CA ALA A 28 -10.43 0.21 0.63
C ALA A 28 -11.31 -0.90 0.06
N ARG A 29 -10.93 -1.47 -1.10
CA ARG A 29 -11.64 -2.61 -1.69
C ARG A 29 -11.54 -3.88 -0.85
N SER A 30 -10.40 -4.15 -0.22
CA SER A 30 -10.25 -5.29 0.71
C SER A 30 -11.18 -5.16 1.92
N ILE A 31 -11.34 -3.93 2.45
CA ILE A 31 -12.29 -3.67 3.55
C ILE A 31 -13.73 -3.85 3.08
N ALA A 32 -14.11 -3.31 1.92
CA ALA A 32 -15.44 -3.49 1.35
C ALA A 32 -15.77 -4.98 1.17
N PHE A 33 -14.82 -5.76 0.64
CA PHE A 33 -14.96 -7.20 0.51
C PHE A 33 -15.22 -7.90 1.86
N ALA A 34 -14.57 -7.48 2.95
CA ALA A 34 -14.82 -8.04 4.28
C ALA A 34 -16.23 -7.71 4.79
N ILE A 35 -16.70 -6.48 4.57
CA ILE A 35 -18.02 -6.00 5.03
C ILE A 35 -19.16 -6.67 4.28
N GLU A 36 -18.98 -6.94 3.00
CA GLU A 36 -20.02 -7.51 2.11
C GLU A 36 -20.26 -9.01 2.34
N GLN A 37 -19.55 -9.66 3.28
CA GLN A 37 -19.72 -11.08 3.53
C GLN A 37 -21.11 -11.41 4.08
N PRO A 38 -21.71 -12.55 3.67
CA PRO A 38 -23.03 -12.95 4.11
C PRO A 38 -23.06 -13.29 5.60
N ALA A 39 -24.27 -13.28 6.18
CA ALA A 39 -24.47 -13.66 7.57
C ALA A 39 -23.91 -15.08 7.84
N GLY A 40 -23.15 -15.21 8.92
CA GLY A 40 -22.48 -16.46 9.31
C GLY A 40 -21.06 -16.63 8.76
N VAL A 41 -20.55 -15.66 8.00
CA VAL A 41 -19.14 -15.60 7.60
C VAL A 41 -18.41 -14.54 8.42
N ASP A 42 -17.32 -14.94 9.06
CA ASP A 42 -16.41 -14.05 9.79
C ASP A 42 -15.07 -13.94 9.05
N VAL A 43 -14.58 -12.71 8.91
CA VAL A 43 -13.27 -12.42 8.30
C VAL A 43 -12.29 -12.06 9.42
N GLY A 44 -11.62 -13.07 9.98
CA GLY A 44 -10.67 -12.86 11.08
C GLY A 44 -9.35 -12.22 10.64
N GLU A 45 -8.87 -12.49 9.44
CA GLU A 45 -7.62 -11.93 8.91
C GLU A 45 -7.66 -11.79 7.37
N MET A 46 -7.02 -10.75 6.85
CA MET A 46 -6.83 -10.57 5.42
C MET A 46 -5.44 -10.02 5.11
N VAL A 47 -4.67 -10.73 4.29
CA VAL A 47 -3.32 -10.33 3.87
C VAL A 47 -3.37 -9.78 2.45
N VAL A 48 -3.05 -8.49 2.29
CA VAL A 48 -3.03 -7.82 0.98
C VAL A 48 -1.58 -7.57 0.57
N ARG A 49 -1.20 -7.97 -0.65
CA ARG A 49 0.17 -7.76 -1.19
C ARG A 49 0.10 -7.21 -2.62
N PRO A 50 1.01 -6.30 -3.02
CA PRO A 50 1.12 -5.90 -4.42
C PRO A 50 1.56 -7.08 -5.28
N THR A 51 0.91 -7.29 -6.43
CA THR A 51 1.25 -8.38 -7.36
C THR A 51 2.55 -8.13 -8.13
N ALA A 52 3.03 -6.89 -8.19
CA ALA A 52 4.29 -6.52 -8.84
C ALA A 52 5.56 -6.95 -8.08
N GLN A 53 5.44 -7.73 -6.99
CA GLN A 53 6.56 -8.20 -6.19
C GLN A 53 7.00 -9.64 -6.52
N GLY A 54 6.84 -10.08 -7.77
CA GLY A 54 7.25 -11.41 -8.27
C GLY A 54 8.34 -11.34 -9.32
#